data_AF-M9M4D1-F1
#
_entry.id   AF-M9M4D1-F1
#
_cell.length_a   1.000
_cell.length_b   1.000
_cell.length_c   1.000
_cell.angle_alpha   90.00
_cell.angle_beta   90.00
_cell.angle_gamma   90.00
#
_symmetry.space_group_name_H-M   'P 1'
#
loop_
_entity.id
_entity.type
_entity.pdbx_description
1 polymer ?
#
loop_
_entity_poly.entity_id
_entity_poly.type
_entity_poly.pdbx_seq_one_letter_code
_entity_poly.pdbx_strand_id
1 'polypeptide(L)'
;MTLFRFGAVLKWEPYASETWRLATAMFLHSGFQHLLFNMFSLFVFAPPMERILGSFKYAVLYLLSGLLGNAAALYLSEWGTLAVGASGAIYGVYGAYLFIAIFQRWALDQASRKTIMIILGIGIVQSFVITGISWSAHLGGMAAGFVLYAVLQRVRS
;
A
#
# COMPACT_ATOMS: atom_id res chain seq x y z
N MET A 1 0.76 23.67 2.76
CA MET A 1 -0.54 24.20 2.26
C MET A 1 -1.09 23.45 1.05
N THR A 2 -0.27 23.15 0.02
CA THR A 2 -0.75 22.66 -1.28
C THR A 2 -1.42 21.28 -1.22
N LEU A 3 -0.80 20.27 -0.60
CA LEU A 3 -1.33 18.89 -0.58
C LEU A 3 -2.75 18.77 0.03
N PHE A 4 -3.06 19.57 1.05
CA PHE A 4 -4.40 19.60 1.65
C PHE A 4 -5.47 20.04 0.65
N ARG A 5 -5.17 21.03 -0.19
CA ARG A 5 -6.13 21.53 -1.20
C ARG A 5 -6.42 20.49 -2.29
N PHE A 6 -5.45 19.62 -2.58
CA PHE A 6 -5.55 18.62 -3.65
C PHE A 6 -6.00 17.24 -3.17
N GLY A 7 -6.36 17.10 -1.89
CA GLY A 7 -7.00 15.88 -1.40
C GLY A 7 -6.10 14.94 -0.61
N ALA A 8 -5.06 15.45 0.07
CA ALA A 8 -4.35 14.67 1.08
C ALA A 8 -5.30 14.23 2.20
N VAL A 9 -5.07 13.03 2.75
CA VAL A 9 -5.78 12.57 3.96
C VAL A 9 -5.25 13.36 5.15
N LEU A 10 -6.15 13.88 5.97
CA LEU A 10 -5.83 14.60 7.19
C LEU A 10 -6.84 14.23 8.28
N LYS A 11 -6.34 13.78 9.44
CA LYS A 11 -7.16 13.50 10.62
C LYS A 11 -7.49 14.79 11.38
N TRP A 12 -8.26 15.67 10.74
CA TRP A 12 -8.78 16.93 11.28
C TRP A 12 -10.02 17.36 10.48
N GLU A 13 -11.13 17.68 11.15
CA GLU A 13 -12.30 18.31 10.51
C GLU A 13 -11.99 19.69 9.88
N PRO A 14 -12.64 20.05 8.76
CA PRO A 14 -13.66 19.26 8.03
C PRO A 14 -13.06 18.17 7.12
N TYR A 15 -11.74 18.08 7.00
CA TYR A 15 -11.08 17.20 6.03
C TYR A 15 -11.22 15.70 6.35
N ALA A 16 -11.40 15.35 7.62
CA ALA A 16 -11.57 13.96 8.04
C ALA A 16 -12.88 13.33 7.53
N SER A 17 -13.94 14.14 7.32
CA SER A 17 -15.22 13.69 6.79
C SER A 17 -15.28 13.65 5.25
N GLU A 18 -14.27 14.20 4.56
CA GLU A 18 -14.17 14.24 3.10
C GLU A 18 -13.62 12.92 2.53
N THR A 19 -14.49 11.91 2.38
CA THR A 19 -14.12 10.54 1.98
C THR A 19 -13.44 10.42 0.60
N TRP A 20 -13.66 11.36 -0.31
CA TRP A 20 -12.99 11.40 -1.62
C TRP A 20 -11.46 11.53 -1.50
N ARG A 21 -10.96 12.07 -0.36
CA ARG A 21 -9.53 12.19 -0.05
C ARG A 21 -8.83 10.83 0.05
N LEU A 22 -9.57 9.80 0.45
CA LEU A 22 -9.04 8.44 0.53
C LEU A 22 -8.54 7.96 -0.84
N ALA A 23 -9.22 8.36 -1.92
CA ALA A 23 -8.82 8.02 -3.28
C ALA A 23 -7.75 9.00 -3.80
N THR A 24 -7.98 10.31 -3.71
CA THR A 24 -7.06 11.31 -4.31
C THR A 24 -5.67 11.30 -3.68
N ALA A 25 -5.57 11.05 -2.37
CA ALA A 25 -4.28 11.02 -1.68
C ALA A 25 -3.33 9.96 -2.24
N MET A 26 -3.85 8.88 -2.85
CA MET A 26 -3.03 7.84 -3.48
C MET A 26 -2.17 8.36 -4.64
N PHE A 27 -2.57 9.46 -5.27
CA PHE A 27 -1.91 10.04 -6.43
C PHE A 27 -1.03 11.25 -6.08
N LEU A 28 -1.16 11.78 -4.86
CA LEU A 28 -0.36 12.89 -4.37
C LEU A 28 0.96 12.39 -3.78
N HIS A 29 2.02 13.18 -3.92
CA HIS A 29 3.33 12.86 -3.37
C HIS A 29 3.92 14.08 -2.68
N SER A 30 4.61 13.86 -1.56
CA SER A 30 5.20 14.94 -0.75
C SER A 30 6.45 15.57 -1.35
N GLY A 31 7.02 14.95 -2.39
CA GLY A 31 8.19 15.46 -3.12
C GLY A 31 8.69 14.47 -4.16
N PHE A 32 9.70 14.88 -4.93
CA PHE A 32 10.27 14.08 -6.02
C PHE A 32 10.82 12.73 -5.54
N GLN A 33 11.56 12.72 -4.44
CA GLN A 33 12.14 11.49 -3.89
C GLN A 33 11.06 10.48 -3.47
N HIS A 34 9.97 10.96 -2.86
CA HIS A 34 8.85 10.10 -2.48
C HIS A 34 8.16 9.50 -3.72
N LEU A 35 7.93 10.32 -4.76
CA LEU A 35 7.41 9.83 -6.04
C LEU A 35 8.34 8.80 -6.67
N LEU A 36 9.63 9.09 -6.75
CA LEU A 36 10.63 8.21 -7.34
C LEU A 36 10.65 6.84 -6.67
N PHE A 37 10.65 6.78 -5.34
CA PHE A 37 10.63 5.51 -4.62
C PHE A 37 9.34 4.72 -4.83
N ASN A 38 8.17 5.39 -4.84
CA ASN A 38 6.91 4.71 -5.12
C ASN A 38 6.88 4.15 -6.55
N MET A 39 7.35 4.91 -7.53
CA MET A 39 7.40 4.45 -8.92
C MET A 39 8.40 3.32 -9.11
N PHE A 40 9.55 3.38 -8.44
CA PHE A 40 10.52 2.29 -8.44
C PHE A 40 9.94 1.01 -7.82
N SER A 41 9.27 1.11 -6.68
CA SER A 41 8.58 -0.03 -6.06
C SER A 41 7.50 -0.60 -6.97
N LEU A 42 6.69 0.25 -7.61
CA LEU A 42 5.70 -0.23 -8.59
C LEU A 42 6.37 -0.94 -9.77
N PHE A 43 7.43 -0.37 -10.34
CA PHE A 43 8.15 -0.97 -11.45
C PHE A 43 8.67 -2.38 -11.10
N VAL A 44 9.13 -2.60 -9.88
CA VAL A 44 9.66 -3.89 -9.42
C VAL A 44 8.54 -4.88 -9.09
N PHE A 45 7.51 -4.45 -8.36
CA PHE A 45 6.55 -5.36 -7.73
C PHE A 45 5.19 -5.45 -8.43
N ALA A 46 4.79 -4.45 -9.22
CA ALA A 46 3.53 -4.49 -9.94
C ALA A 46 3.53 -5.54 -11.07
N PRO A 47 4.52 -5.59 -11.99
CA PRO A 47 4.42 -6.47 -13.15
C PRO A 47 4.31 -7.96 -12.81
N PRO A 48 5.08 -8.53 -11.87
CA PRO A 48 4.91 -9.95 -11.53
C PRO A 48 3.57 -10.23 -10.85
N MET A 49 3.08 -9.32 -9.98
CA MET A 49 1.78 -9.48 -9.35
C MET A 49 0.64 -9.39 -10.37
N GLU A 50 0.75 -8.49 -11.34
CA GLU A 50 -0.21 -8.38 -12.45
C GLU A 50 -0.23 -9.66 -13.31
N ARG A 51 0.92 -10.30 -13.56
CA ARG A 51 0.95 -11.59 -14.27
C ARG A 51 0.27 -12.71 -13.47
N ILE A 52 0.34 -12.67 -12.13
CA ILE A 52 -0.28 -13.67 -11.25
C ILE A 52 -1.82 -13.49 -11.22
N LEU A 53 -2.29 -12.26 -11.14
CA LEU A 53 -3.73 -11.97 -10.94
C LEU A 53 -4.48 -11.64 -12.24
N GLY A 54 -3.79 -11.18 -13.28
CA GLY A 54 -4.35 -10.45 -14.41
C GLY A 54 -4.61 -8.97 -14.06
N SER A 55 -4.65 -8.12 -15.10
CA SER A 55 -4.73 -6.66 -14.96
C SER A 55 -5.91 -6.18 -14.11
N PHE A 56 -7.11 -6.74 -14.31
CA PHE A 56 -8.30 -6.31 -13.57
C PHE A 56 -8.20 -6.61 -12.06
N LYS A 57 -7.86 -7.85 -11.70
CA LYS A 57 -7.72 -8.26 -10.28
C LYS A 57 -6.55 -7.53 -9.61
N TYR A 58 -5.47 -7.28 -10.33
CA TYR A 58 -4.36 -6.45 -9.83
C TYR A 58 -4.82 -5.01 -9.55
N ALA A 59 -5.55 -4.38 -10.47
CA ALA A 59 -6.08 -3.04 -10.25
C ALA A 59 -7.00 -2.97 -9.02
N VAL A 60 -7.88 -3.96 -8.84
CA VAL A 60 -8.74 -4.08 -7.65
C VAL A 60 -7.90 -4.23 -6.37
N LEU A 61 -6.92 -5.14 -6.36
CA LEU A 61 -6.01 -5.33 -5.24
C LEU A 61 -5.32 -4.01 -4.86
N TYR A 62 -4.75 -3.32 -5.85
CA TYR A 62 -4.00 -2.08 -5.67
C TYR A 62 -4.88 -0.95 -5.13
N LEU A 63 -5.99 -0.66 -5.81
CA LEU A 63 -6.88 0.44 -5.46
C LEU A 63 -7.52 0.23 -4.09
N LEU A 64 -8.08 -0.96 -3.82
CA LEU A 64 -8.73 -1.23 -2.54
C LEU A 64 -7.73 -1.25 -1.38
N SER A 65 -6.52 -1.77 -1.57
CA SER A 65 -5.48 -1.71 -0.53
C SER A 65 -5.07 -0.28 -0.22
N GLY A 66 -4.96 0.59 -1.24
CA GLY A 66 -4.68 2.00 -1.03
C GLY A 66 -5.78 2.74 -0.28
N LEU A 67 -7.04 2.50 -0.65
CA LEU A 67 -8.21 3.08 0.04
C LEU A 67 -8.27 2.63 1.51
N LEU A 68 -8.09 1.33 1.77
CA LEU A 68 -8.12 0.79 3.13
C LEU A 68 -6.91 1.21 3.96
N GLY A 69 -5.73 1.35 3.33
CA GLY A 69 -4.55 1.96 3.95
C GLY A 69 -4.83 3.42 4.34
N ASN A 70 -5.38 4.22 3.44
CA ASN A 70 -5.73 5.61 3.74
C ASN A 70 -6.82 5.72 4.82
N ALA A 71 -7.78 4.79 4.86
CA ALA A 71 -8.75 4.72 5.94
C ALA A 71 -8.07 4.36 7.28
N ALA A 72 -7.15 3.38 7.28
CA ALA A 72 -6.36 3.06 8.47
C ALA A 72 -5.55 4.26 8.95
N ALA A 73 -4.96 5.04 8.03
CA ALA A 73 -4.27 6.27 8.39
C ALA A 73 -5.20 7.32 9.01
N LEU A 74 -6.42 7.47 8.48
CA LEU A 74 -7.40 8.41 9.03
C LEU A 74 -7.83 8.03 10.45
N TYR A 75 -8.06 6.74 10.72
CA TYR A 75 -8.60 6.30 12.00
C TYR A 75 -7.53 6.00 13.06
N LEU A 76 -6.39 5.44 12.66
CA LEU A 76 -5.37 4.92 13.59
C LEU A 76 -4.19 5.85 13.84
N SER A 77 -3.98 6.88 13.00
CA SER A 77 -2.89 7.85 13.21
C SER A 77 -3.21 8.86 14.31
N GLU A 78 -2.18 9.57 14.75
CA GLU A 78 -2.31 10.72 15.64
C GLU A 78 -3.08 11.87 14.96
N TRP A 79 -3.70 12.71 15.78
CA TRP A 79 -4.44 13.88 15.30
C TRP A 79 -3.51 14.83 14.52
N GLY A 80 -3.99 15.39 13.41
CA GLY A 80 -3.18 16.26 12.55
C GLY A 80 -2.21 15.52 11.61
N THR A 81 -2.18 14.17 11.62
CA THR A 81 -1.38 13.40 10.67
C THR A 81 -1.86 13.63 9.24
N LEU A 82 -0.95 14.02 8.35
CA LEU A 82 -1.15 14.10 6.91
C LEU A 82 -0.61 12.83 6.25
N ALA A 83 -1.41 12.22 5.37
CA ALA A 83 -0.99 11.09 4.54
C ALA A 83 -1.25 11.35 3.05
N VAL A 84 -0.24 11.05 2.24
CA VAL A 84 -0.26 11.08 0.77
C VAL A 84 0.64 9.96 0.25
N GLY A 85 0.42 9.54 -0.98
CA GLY A 85 1.31 8.62 -1.69
C GLY A 85 0.63 7.33 -2.10
N ALA A 86 1.20 6.72 -3.13
CA ALA A 86 0.86 5.40 -3.60
C ALA A 86 1.27 4.27 -2.63
N SER A 87 2.05 4.60 -1.58
CA SER A 87 2.72 3.61 -0.74
C SER A 87 1.75 2.70 0.02
N GLY A 88 0.58 3.17 0.48
CA GLY A 88 -0.42 2.30 1.09
C GLY A 88 -0.88 1.16 0.15
N ALA A 89 -1.08 1.48 -1.13
CA ALA A 89 -1.42 0.48 -2.14
C ALA A 89 -0.25 -0.45 -2.48
N ILE A 90 0.98 0.09 -2.55
CA ILE A 90 2.21 -0.70 -2.71
C ILE A 90 2.38 -1.69 -1.55
N TYR A 91 2.10 -1.26 -0.33
CA TYR A 91 2.10 -2.14 0.83
C TYR A 91 1.00 -3.21 0.73
N GLY A 92 -0.12 -2.92 0.07
CA GLY A 92 -1.09 -3.96 -0.34
C GLY A 92 -0.49 -5.03 -1.24
N VAL A 93 0.26 -4.63 -2.26
CA VAL A 93 1.00 -5.56 -3.11
C VAL A 93 2.01 -6.37 -2.28
N TYR A 94 2.68 -5.74 -1.32
CA TYR A 94 3.56 -6.41 -0.37
C TYR A 94 2.83 -7.42 0.51
N GLY A 95 1.61 -7.09 0.96
CA GLY A 95 0.74 -8.02 1.68
C GLY A 95 0.35 -9.24 0.84
N ALA A 96 0.09 -9.05 -0.45
CA ALA A 96 -0.15 -10.15 -1.38
C ALA A 96 1.10 -11.04 -1.51
N TYR A 97 2.30 -10.46 -1.65
CA TYR A 97 3.55 -11.23 -1.65
C TYR A 97 3.79 -11.97 -0.34
N LEU A 98 3.44 -11.38 0.80
CA LEU A 98 3.52 -12.03 2.11
C LEU A 98 2.62 -13.27 2.16
N PHE A 99 1.40 -13.18 1.63
CA PHE A 99 0.49 -14.32 1.53
C PHE A 99 1.14 -15.44 0.70
N ILE A 100 1.67 -15.12 -0.49
CA ILE A 100 2.34 -16.09 -1.36
C ILE A 100 3.52 -16.74 -0.64
N ALA A 101 4.38 -15.94 0.01
CA ALA A 101 5.56 -16.42 0.71
C ALA A 101 5.22 -17.37 1.87
N ILE A 102 4.09 -17.16 2.56
CA ILE A 102 3.67 -17.99 3.70
C ILE A 102 2.94 -19.26 3.22
N PHE A 103 1.94 -19.11 2.36
CA PHE A 103 0.98 -20.17 2.03
C PHE A 103 1.20 -20.85 0.68
N GLN A 104 1.93 -20.21 -0.23
CA GLN A 104 2.20 -20.72 -1.58
C GLN A 104 3.69 -20.84 -1.83
N ARG A 105 4.38 -21.48 -0.88
CA ARG A 105 5.84 -21.65 -0.90
C ARG A 105 6.38 -22.30 -2.18
N TRP A 106 5.54 -23.04 -2.92
CA TRP A 106 5.89 -23.67 -4.19
C TRP A 106 5.91 -22.67 -5.37
N ALA A 107 5.27 -21.50 -5.23
CA ALA A 107 5.21 -20.47 -6.26
C ALA A 107 6.47 -19.57 -6.32
N LEU A 108 7.35 -19.67 -5.31
CA LEU A 108 8.59 -18.90 -5.21
C LEU A 108 9.75 -19.83 -4.88
N ASP A 109 10.87 -19.70 -5.58
CA ASP A 109 12.10 -20.37 -5.16
C ASP A 109 12.59 -19.83 -3.80
N GLN A 110 13.47 -20.60 -3.13
CA GLN A 110 13.90 -20.25 -1.78
C GLN A 110 14.62 -18.90 -1.70
N ALA A 111 15.42 -18.54 -2.70
CA ALA A 111 16.15 -17.28 -2.71
C ALA A 111 15.18 -16.11 -2.89
N SER A 112 14.27 -16.18 -3.86
CA SER A 112 13.24 -15.16 -4.07
C SER A 112 12.34 -14.97 -2.85
N ARG A 113 11.91 -16.07 -2.21
CA ARG A 113 11.11 -16.00 -0.98
C ARG A 113 11.87 -15.30 0.15
N LYS A 114 13.15 -15.62 0.34
CA LYS A 114 13.99 -14.97 1.35
C LYS A 114 14.16 -13.48 1.06
N THR A 115 14.43 -13.12 -0.19
CA THR A 115 14.57 -11.73 -0.61
C THR A 115 13.29 -10.93 -0.38
N ILE A 116 12.13 -11.47 -0.76
CA ILE A 116 10.82 -10.86 -0.49
C ILE A 116 10.64 -10.64 1.01
N MET A 117 10.83 -11.68 1.83
CA MET A 117 10.68 -11.56 3.30
C MET A 117 11.61 -10.49 3.91
N ILE A 118 12.84 -10.37 3.43
CA ILE A 118 13.78 -9.33 3.87
C ILE A 118 13.27 -7.94 3.48
N ILE A 119 12.87 -7.74 2.21
CA ILE A 119 12.36 -6.45 1.74
C ILE A 119 11.10 -6.03 2.52
N LEU A 120 10.19 -6.98 2.74
CA LEU A 120 8.98 -6.75 3.54
C LEU A 120 9.30 -6.37 4.98
N GLY A 121 10.23 -7.08 5.62
CA GLY A 121 10.70 -6.77 6.97
C GLY A 121 11.33 -5.38 7.06
N ILE A 122 12.20 -5.03 6.10
CA ILE A 122 12.80 -3.69 6.02
C ILE A 122 11.73 -2.62 5.84
N GLY A 123 10.74 -2.84 4.96
CA GLY A 123 9.64 -1.89 4.75
C GLY A 123 8.83 -1.64 6.03
N ILE A 124 8.48 -2.70 6.76
CA ILE A 124 7.79 -2.57 8.05
C ILE A 124 8.64 -1.75 9.03
N VAL A 125 9.93 -2.07 9.19
CA VAL A 125 10.82 -1.31 10.09
C VAL A 125 10.91 0.16 9.67
N GLN A 126 11.12 0.44 8.39
CA GLN A 126 11.18 1.80 7.85
C GLN A 126 9.89 2.58 8.10
N SER A 127 8.73 1.91 8.08
CA SER A 127 7.44 2.54 8.35
C SER A 127 7.36 3.16 9.73
N PHE A 128 8.07 2.62 10.72
CA PHE A 128 8.10 3.13 12.09
C PHE A 128 9.28 4.06 12.36
N VAL A 129 10.41 3.86 11.68
CA VAL A 129 11.66 4.59 11.96
C VAL A 129 11.76 5.91 11.20
N ILE A 130 11.23 5.97 9.97
CA ILE A 130 11.37 7.16 9.13
C ILE A 130 10.23 8.14 9.43
N THR A 131 10.60 9.34 9.88
CA THR A 131 9.65 10.42 10.12
C THR A 131 8.97 10.88 8.83
N GLY A 132 7.68 11.19 8.90
CA GLY A 132 6.88 11.58 7.74
C GLY A 132 6.35 10.41 6.90
N ILE A 133 6.59 9.16 7.31
CA ILE A 133 5.93 7.98 6.76
C ILE A 133 4.71 7.62 7.61
N SER A 134 3.58 7.33 6.96
CA SER A 134 2.38 6.85 7.63
C SER A 134 2.45 5.34 7.85
N TRP A 135 2.92 4.93 9.04
CA TRP A 135 2.97 3.51 9.43
C TRP A 135 1.59 2.83 9.36
N SER A 136 0.54 3.57 9.73
CA SER A 136 -0.85 3.12 9.72
C SER A 136 -1.37 2.89 8.30
N ALA A 137 -1.05 3.76 7.35
CA ALA A 137 -1.35 3.53 5.94
C ALA A 137 -0.67 2.27 5.41
N HIS A 138 0.61 2.09 5.75
CA HIS A 138 1.42 0.97 5.30
C HIS A 138 0.91 -0.37 5.86
N LEU A 139 0.71 -0.47 7.17
CA LEU A 139 0.20 -1.70 7.77
C LEU A 139 -1.25 -1.98 7.40
N GLY A 140 -2.09 -0.95 7.32
CA GLY A 140 -3.48 -1.09 6.85
C GLY A 140 -3.55 -1.59 5.41
N GLY A 141 -2.74 -1.01 4.53
CA GLY A 141 -2.61 -1.46 3.15
C GLY A 141 -2.10 -2.89 3.05
N MET A 142 -1.05 -3.24 3.79
CA MET A 142 -0.50 -4.60 3.82
C MET A 142 -1.51 -5.65 4.32
N ALA A 143 -2.21 -5.37 5.40
CA ALA A 143 -3.26 -6.26 5.91
C ALA A 143 -4.39 -6.42 4.88
N ALA A 144 -4.84 -5.33 4.28
CA ALA A 144 -5.86 -5.35 3.23
C ALA A 144 -5.42 -6.18 2.02
N GLY A 145 -4.23 -5.94 1.49
CA GLY A 145 -3.72 -6.65 0.32
C GLY A 145 -3.49 -8.14 0.55
N PHE A 146 -3.04 -8.52 1.76
CA PHE A 146 -2.93 -9.93 2.16
C PHE A 146 -4.28 -10.65 2.11
N VAL A 147 -5.33 -10.03 2.67
CA VAL A 147 -6.69 -10.59 2.66
C VAL A 147 -7.30 -10.56 1.26
N LEU A 148 -7.17 -9.44 0.54
CA LEU A 148 -7.69 -9.27 -0.82
C LEU A 148 -7.07 -10.28 -1.77
N TYR A 149 -5.75 -10.51 -1.71
CA TYR A 149 -5.11 -11.54 -2.52
C TYR A 149 -5.69 -12.92 -2.25
N ALA A 150 -5.87 -13.26 -0.96
CA ALA A 150 -6.42 -14.55 -0.56
C ALA A 150 -7.83 -14.82 -1.15
N VAL A 151 -8.62 -13.76 -1.33
CA VAL A 151 -9.95 -13.79 -1.96
C VAL A 151 -9.86 -13.80 -3.48
N LEU A 152 -9.14 -12.84 -4.07
CA LEU A 152 -9.08 -12.61 -5.52
C LEU A 152 -8.48 -13.80 -6.28
N GLN A 153 -7.51 -14.51 -5.70
CA GLN A 153 -6.93 -15.70 -6.33
C GLN A 153 -7.93 -16.86 -6.52
N ARG A 154 -9.05 -16.86 -5.77
CA ARG A 154 -10.08 -17.91 -5.85
C ARG A 154 -11.15 -17.59 -6.89
N VAL A 155 -11.24 -16.33 -7.31
CA VAL A 155 -12.19 -15.89 -8.32
C VAL A 155 -11.66 -16.30 -9.68
N ARG A 156 -12.28 -17.32 -10.28
CA ARG A 156 -12.03 -17.70 -11.68
C ARG A 156 -12.48 -16.57 -12.60
N SER A 157 -11.62 -16.21 -13.52
CA SER A 157 -11.86 -15.23 -14.58
C SER A 157 -12.02 -15.94 -15.91
#